data_AF-A0A7J7UXU2-F1
#
_entry.id   AF-A0A7J7UXU2-F1
#
_cell.length_a   1.000
_cell.length_b   1.000
_cell.length_c   1.000
_cell.angle_alpha   90.00
_cell.angle_beta   90.00
_cell.angle_gamma   90.00
#
_symmetry.space_group_name_H-M   'P 1'
#
loop_
_entity.id
_entity.type
_entity.pdbx_description
1 polymer ?
#
loop_
_entity_poly.entity_id
_entity_poly.type
_entity_poly.pdbx_seq_one_letter_code
_entity_poly.pdbx_strand_id
1 'polypeptide(L)'
;MEVPRLDHALNSPTSPCEEVIKNLSLEAIQLCDRDGNKSQDSGIAEMEELPVPHNIKISNITCDSFKISWEMDSKSKDRITHYFIDLNKKENKNSNKFKHKDVPTKLVAKAVPLPMTVRGHWFLSPRTEYTVAVQTASKQVDGDYVVSEWSEIIEFCTADYSKVHLTQLLEKAEVIAGRMLKFSVFYRNQHKEYFDYIREHHGNAMQPSVKDNSGSHGSPISGKLEGIFFSCSTEFNTGKPPQDSPYGRYRR
;
A
#
# COMPACT_ATOMS: atom_id res chain seq x y z
N MET A 1 -2.91 -52.79 18.43
CA MET A 1 -1.54 -52.39 18.05
C MET A 1 -1.33 -50.99 18.57
N GLU A 2 -0.40 -50.85 19.51
CA GLU A 2 -0.09 -49.61 20.22
C GLU A 2 0.63 -48.61 19.31
N VAL A 3 0.29 -47.32 19.48
CA VAL A 3 0.90 -46.21 18.75
C VAL A 3 2.00 -45.61 19.63
N PRO A 4 3.26 -45.51 19.18
CA PRO A 4 4.32 -44.89 19.98
C PRO A 4 4.12 -43.37 20.05
N ARG A 5 4.18 -42.82 21.27
CA ARG A 5 4.33 -41.38 21.52
C ARG A 5 5.78 -40.99 21.28
N LEU A 6 6.01 -40.01 20.40
CA LEU A 6 7.31 -39.35 20.25
C LEU A 6 7.19 -37.94 20.79
N ASP A 7 7.74 -37.72 21.99
CA ASP A 7 8.00 -36.40 22.54
C ASP A 7 9.23 -35.82 21.84
N HIS A 8 9.11 -34.69 21.14
CA HIS A 8 10.27 -33.85 20.81
C HIS A 8 9.97 -32.36 20.90
N ALA A 9 10.91 -31.70 21.56
CA ALA A 9 10.88 -30.35 22.10
C ALA A 9 10.83 -29.25 21.02
N LEU A 10 10.11 -28.19 21.36
CA LEU A 10 10.18 -26.88 20.71
C LEU A 10 11.55 -26.27 20.96
N ASN A 11 12.36 -26.10 19.91
CA ASN A 11 13.52 -25.21 19.92
C ASN A 11 13.49 -24.35 18.65
N SER A 12 13.16 -23.07 18.84
CA SER A 12 13.23 -22.00 17.84
C SER A 12 14.68 -21.55 17.67
N PRO A 13 15.22 -21.34 16.45
CA PRO A 13 16.54 -20.73 16.29
C PRO A 13 16.44 -19.21 16.42
N THR A 14 17.13 -18.66 17.42
CA THR A 14 17.37 -17.23 17.63
C THR A 14 18.42 -16.69 16.65
N SER A 15 18.11 -15.53 16.07
CA SER A 15 18.95 -14.73 15.16
C SER A 15 20.13 -14.09 15.90
N PRO A 16 21.38 -14.16 15.39
CA PRO A 16 22.52 -13.45 15.96
C PRO A 16 22.91 -12.26 15.08
N CYS A 17 22.60 -11.02 15.48
CA CYS A 17 23.20 -9.79 14.94
C CYS A 17 22.87 -8.58 15.84
N GLU A 18 23.38 -8.59 17.07
CA GLU A 18 23.59 -7.37 17.86
C GLU A 18 24.93 -7.53 18.58
N GLU A 19 25.98 -6.95 18.01
CA GLU A 19 27.14 -6.40 18.71
C GLU A 19 28.14 -5.84 17.68
N VAL A 20 28.94 -4.87 18.10
CA VAL A 20 29.93 -4.10 17.31
C VAL A 20 29.25 -3.03 16.45
N ILE A 21 29.18 -1.75 16.84
CA ILE A 21 30.31 -0.82 17.02
C ILE A 21 29.90 0.22 18.09
N LYS A 22 30.52 0.14 19.28
CA LYS A 22 30.78 1.29 20.14
C LYS A 22 32.25 1.66 19.92
N ASN A 23 32.53 2.96 19.79
CA ASN A 23 33.75 3.68 20.17
C ASN A 23 34.13 4.73 19.12
N LEU A 24 34.27 5.98 19.61
CA LEU A 24 35.23 7.05 19.28
C LEU A 24 34.47 8.39 19.31
N SER A 25 34.33 8.99 20.49
CA SER A 25 35.29 9.91 21.15
C SER A 25 34.96 11.37 20.82
N LEU A 26 34.36 12.03 21.82
CA LEU A 26 34.28 13.48 22.00
C LEU A 26 35.69 14.06 22.06
N GLU A 27 35.98 15.10 21.27
CA GLU A 27 36.99 16.17 21.40
C GLU A 27 37.07 16.82 20.00
N ALA A 28 37.06 18.13 19.76
CA ALA A 28 37.30 19.29 20.58
C ALA A 28 36.50 20.48 20.03
N ILE A 29 35.98 21.29 20.95
CA ILE A 29 35.35 22.59 20.72
C ILE A 29 36.46 23.59 20.39
N GLN A 30 36.35 24.29 19.25
CA GLN A 30 37.09 25.52 19.00
C GLN A 30 36.11 26.67 18.78
N LEU A 31 36.01 27.48 19.82
CA LEU A 31 35.37 28.79 19.84
C LEU A 31 36.24 29.77 19.03
N CYS A 32 35.64 30.46 18.08
CA CYS A 32 36.16 31.73 17.58
C CYS A 32 35.13 32.80 17.92
N ASP A 33 35.45 33.60 18.93
CA ASP A 33 34.80 34.86 19.22
C ASP A 33 34.98 35.82 18.04
N ARG A 34 33.89 36.45 17.58
CA ARG A 34 34.00 37.73 16.91
C ARG A 34 32.76 38.59 17.08
N ASP A 35 32.97 39.60 17.92
CA ASP A 35 32.30 40.88 18.13
C ASP A 35 31.02 41.21 17.38
N GLY A 36 30.05 41.66 18.18
CA GLY A 36 28.74 42.08 17.75
C GLY A 36 28.74 43.34 16.89
N ASN A 37 27.69 43.44 16.09
CA ASN A 37 27.14 44.72 15.71
C ASN A 37 25.61 44.65 15.78
N LYS A 38 25.04 45.55 16.58
CA LYS A 38 23.60 45.78 16.68
C LYS A 38 23.12 46.43 15.39
N SER A 39 22.15 45.82 14.73
CA SER A 39 21.16 46.57 13.95
C SER A 39 19.81 45.93 14.20
N GLN A 40 18.95 46.69 14.87
CA GLN A 40 17.52 46.46 14.88
C GLN A 40 17.04 46.52 13.43
N ASP A 41 16.54 45.41 12.92
CA ASP A 41 15.55 45.45 11.86
C ASP A 41 14.36 44.63 12.34
N SER A 42 13.44 45.33 13.00
CA SER A 42 12.11 44.86 13.30
C SER A 42 11.29 44.86 12.02
N GLY A 43 11.66 43.99 11.08
CA GLY A 43 10.78 43.52 10.03
C GLY A 43 9.94 42.41 10.63
N ILE A 44 8.63 42.62 10.72
CA ILE A 44 7.69 41.52 10.81
C ILE A 44 7.95 40.70 9.55
N ALA A 45 8.77 39.65 9.67
CA ALA A 45 8.92 38.68 8.61
C ALA A 45 7.53 38.07 8.46
N GLU A 46 6.79 38.52 7.44
CA GLU A 46 5.66 37.77 6.92
C GLU A 46 6.16 36.33 6.84
N MET A 47 5.52 35.45 7.62
CA MET A 47 5.86 34.04 7.66
C MET A 47 5.47 33.49 6.30
N GLU A 48 6.37 33.68 5.32
CA GLU A 48 6.12 33.50 3.90
C GLU A 48 5.59 32.08 3.73
N GLU A 49 4.35 31.93 3.26
CA GLU A 49 3.68 30.64 3.23
C GLU A 49 4.50 29.62 2.41
N LEU A 50 4.42 28.34 2.81
CA LEU A 50 5.08 27.30 2.04
C LEU A 50 4.44 27.17 0.66
N PRO A 51 5.24 26.97 -0.40
CA PRO A 51 4.71 26.91 -1.75
C PRO A 51 3.78 25.71 -1.91
N VAL A 52 2.62 25.96 -2.51
CA VAL A 52 1.69 24.90 -2.88
C VAL A 52 2.21 24.21 -4.15
N PRO A 53 2.40 22.88 -4.15
CA PRO A 53 2.76 22.15 -5.36
C PRO A 53 1.71 22.36 -6.45
N HIS A 54 2.17 22.62 -7.67
CA HIS A 54 1.30 22.77 -8.84
C HIS A 54 1.96 22.15 -10.08
N ASN A 55 1.16 21.91 -11.12
CA ASN A 55 1.58 21.22 -12.34
C ASN A 55 2.15 19.83 -12.00
N ILE A 56 1.40 19.08 -11.18
CA ILE A 56 1.79 17.73 -10.77
C ILE A 56 1.85 16.82 -12.00
N LYS A 57 3.00 16.15 -12.18
CA LYS A 57 3.26 15.21 -13.28
C LYS A 57 3.57 13.83 -12.73
N ILE A 58 2.79 12.85 -13.20
CA ILE A 58 3.00 11.43 -12.95
C ILE A 58 3.62 10.79 -14.20
N SER A 59 4.66 10.00 -14.02
CA SER A 59 5.40 9.35 -15.11
C SER A 59 5.94 7.98 -14.67
N ASN A 60 6.48 7.22 -15.62
CA ASN A 60 7.14 5.93 -15.37
C ASN A 60 6.31 4.97 -14.49
N ILE A 61 5.01 4.90 -14.76
CA ILE A 61 4.06 4.11 -13.97
C ILE A 61 4.30 2.61 -14.23
N THR A 62 4.49 1.84 -13.16
CA THR A 62 4.52 0.38 -13.15
C THR A 62 3.29 -0.17 -12.39
N CYS A 63 3.22 -1.48 -12.19
CA CYS A 63 2.17 -2.07 -11.35
C CYS A 63 2.30 -1.74 -9.85
N ASP A 64 3.49 -1.35 -9.40
CA ASP A 64 3.86 -1.20 -7.98
C ASP A 64 4.60 0.11 -7.68
N SER A 65 4.76 0.99 -8.67
CA SER A 65 5.46 2.27 -8.51
C SER A 65 5.05 3.31 -9.55
N PHE A 66 5.37 4.57 -9.27
CA PHE A 66 5.32 5.68 -10.22
C PHE A 66 6.36 6.74 -9.84
N LYS A 67 6.67 7.62 -10.78
CA LYS A 67 7.43 8.85 -10.52
C LYS A 67 6.49 10.03 -10.45
N ILE A 68 6.70 10.90 -9.46
CA ILE A 68 5.96 12.14 -9.26
C ILE A 68 6.90 13.33 -9.23
N SER A 69 6.48 14.41 -9.87
CA SER A 69 7.18 15.70 -9.91
C SER A 69 6.19 16.84 -10.00
N TRP A 70 6.65 18.04 -9.70
CA TRP A 70 5.89 19.28 -9.82
C TRP A 70 6.88 20.44 -9.95
N GLU A 71 6.36 21.61 -10.31
CA GLU A 71 7.18 22.82 -10.41
C GLU A 71 7.42 23.41 -9.02
N MET A 72 8.66 23.82 -8.77
CA MET A 72 9.08 24.42 -7.48
C MET A 72 10.03 25.58 -7.76
N ASP A 73 9.72 26.73 -7.20
CA ASP A 73 10.65 27.86 -7.20
C ASP A 73 11.92 27.49 -6.42
N SER A 74 13.06 27.92 -6.96
CA SER A 74 14.39 27.73 -6.37
C SER A 74 14.51 28.31 -4.96
N LYS A 75 13.85 29.43 -4.67
CA LYS A 75 13.97 30.15 -3.37
C LYS A 75 13.32 29.40 -2.21
N SER A 76 12.28 28.63 -2.47
CA SER A 76 11.50 27.94 -1.45
C SER A 76 11.97 26.51 -1.18
N LYS A 77 12.82 25.94 -2.05
CA LYS A 77 13.36 24.58 -1.90
C LYS A 77 14.10 24.37 -0.60
N ASP A 78 14.87 25.36 -0.14
CA ASP A 78 15.67 25.24 1.07
C ASP A 78 14.82 25.18 2.36
N ARG A 79 13.58 25.69 2.28
CA ARG A 79 12.63 25.71 3.40
C ARG A 79 11.84 24.41 3.52
N ILE A 80 11.78 23.62 2.44
CA ILE A 80 10.96 22.42 2.37
C ILE A 80 11.80 21.23 2.82
N THR A 81 11.34 20.58 3.88
CA THR A 81 12.04 19.45 4.48
C THR A 81 11.39 18.12 4.15
N HIS A 82 10.08 18.12 3.86
CA HIS A 82 9.27 16.94 3.63
C HIS A 82 8.17 17.20 2.59
N TYR A 83 7.67 16.12 2.00
CA TYR A 83 6.49 16.09 1.17
C TYR A 83 5.47 15.15 1.79
N PHE A 84 4.23 15.60 1.83
CA PHE A 84 3.08 14.81 2.24
C PHE A 84 2.33 14.45 0.96
N ILE A 85 2.07 13.15 0.78
CA ILE A 85 1.42 12.62 -0.43
C ILE A 85 0.17 11.90 0.03
N ASP A 86 -0.98 12.38 -0.39
CA ASP A 86 -2.26 11.70 -0.18
C ASP A 86 -2.55 10.82 -1.38
N LEU A 87 -2.42 9.50 -1.19
CA LEU A 87 -2.66 8.50 -2.23
C LEU A 87 -3.91 7.69 -1.88
N ASN A 88 -4.91 7.76 -2.75
CA ASN A 88 -6.20 7.09 -2.54
C ASN A 88 -6.54 6.19 -3.72
N LYS A 89 -7.01 4.98 -3.43
CA LYS A 89 -7.58 4.10 -4.45
C LYS A 89 -8.93 4.67 -4.88
N LYS A 90 -9.16 4.82 -6.18
CA LYS A 90 -10.45 5.30 -6.70
C LYS A 90 -11.47 4.17 -6.58
N GLU A 91 -12.52 4.37 -5.78
CA GLU A 91 -13.61 3.41 -5.69
C GLU A 91 -14.42 3.41 -6.99
N ASN A 92 -14.45 2.26 -7.69
CA ASN A 92 -15.41 2.03 -8.76
C ASN A 92 -16.75 1.64 -8.13
N LYS A 93 -17.86 2.26 -8.57
CA LYS A 93 -19.23 1.99 -8.08
C LYS A 93 -19.64 0.50 -8.19
N ASN A 94 -18.97 -0.26 -9.05
CA ASN A 94 -19.20 -1.69 -9.29
C ASN A 94 -18.16 -2.61 -8.62
N SER A 95 -17.24 -2.07 -7.82
CA SER A 95 -16.22 -2.89 -7.16
C SER A 95 -16.82 -3.62 -5.96
N ASN A 96 -16.68 -4.95 -6.00
CA ASN A 96 -16.93 -5.83 -4.87
C ASN A 96 -16.06 -5.37 -3.69
N LYS A 97 -16.70 -4.75 -2.70
CA LYS A 97 -16.08 -4.12 -1.50
C LYS A 97 -15.44 -5.16 -0.60
N PHE A 98 -14.32 -5.76 -1.02
CA PHE A 98 -13.43 -6.42 -0.07
C PHE A 98 -12.65 -5.30 0.62
N LYS A 99 -13.09 -4.93 1.82
CA LYS A 99 -12.37 -3.96 2.64
C LYS A 99 -11.12 -4.64 3.23
N HIS A 100 -10.07 -4.77 2.42
CA HIS A 100 -8.79 -4.37 3.00
C HIS A 100 -9.02 -2.93 3.41
N LYS A 101 -9.08 -2.64 4.71
CA LYS A 101 -9.32 -1.29 5.23
C LYS A 101 -8.67 -0.30 4.27
N ASP A 102 -9.47 0.43 3.50
CA ASP A 102 -8.97 1.48 2.65
C ASP A 102 -8.36 2.46 3.63
N VAL A 103 -7.06 2.35 3.84
CA VAL A 103 -6.31 3.30 4.64
C VAL A 103 -5.90 4.33 3.59
N PRO A 104 -6.54 5.52 3.54
CA PRO A 104 -5.97 6.66 2.84
C PRO A 104 -4.50 6.70 3.17
N THR A 105 -3.65 6.44 2.18
CA THR A 105 -2.24 6.25 2.44
C THR A 105 -1.62 7.63 2.36
N LYS A 106 -1.64 8.32 3.50
CA LYS A 106 -0.86 9.54 3.69
C LYS A 106 0.58 9.15 3.89
N LEU A 107 1.37 9.31 2.84
CA LEU A 107 2.80 9.07 2.87
C LEU A 107 3.50 10.36 3.28
N VAL A 108 4.47 10.23 4.18
CA VAL A 108 5.38 11.31 4.54
C VAL A 108 6.76 10.93 4.03
N ALA A 109 7.32 11.76 3.16
CA ALA A 109 8.65 11.57 2.59
C ALA A 109 9.54 12.74 2.95
N LYS A 110 10.80 12.48 3.29
CA LYS A 110 11.81 13.55 3.33
C LYS A 110 11.93 14.16 1.94
N ALA A 111 12.05 15.49 1.88
CA ALA A 111 12.21 16.20 0.63
C ALA A 111 13.48 15.71 -0.08
N VAL A 112 13.29 15.27 -1.30
CA VAL A 112 14.32 14.77 -2.21
C VAL A 112 14.17 15.47 -3.57
N PRO A 113 15.21 15.43 -4.42
CA PRO A 113 15.09 15.94 -5.78
C PRO A 113 13.93 15.27 -6.54
N LEU A 114 13.16 16.10 -7.26
CA LEU A 114 12.10 15.65 -8.15
C LEU A 114 12.67 15.36 -9.55
N PRO A 115 12.12 14.38 -10.31
CA PRO A 115 11.02 13.49 -9.93
C PRO A 115 11.42 12.45 -8.89
N MET A 116 10.58 12.26 -7.87
CA MET A 116 10.78 11.22 -6.86
C MET A 116 9.99 9.96 -7.21
N THR A 117 10.48 8.80 -6.77
CA THR A 117 9.81 7.52 -6.99
C THR A 117 8.97 7.15 -5.77
N VAL A 118 7.69 6.90 -5.98
CA VAL A 118 6.78 6.32 -4.98
C VAL A 118 6.60 4.85 -5.34
N ARG A 119 6.99 3.95 -4.44
CA ARG A 119 6.97 2.50 -4.67
C ARG A 119 6.49 1.75 -3.44
N GLY A 120 5.63 0.76 -3.64
CA GLY A 120 5.22 -0.13 -2.57
C GLY A 120 4.01 -0.97 -2.93
N HIS A 121 4.17 -2.30 -2.86
CA HIS A 121 3.08 -3.26 -3.07
C HIS A 121 2.00 -3.21 -1.97
N TRP A 122 2.30 -2.57 -0.83
CA TRP A 122 1.35 -2.42 0.28
C TRP A 122 0.25 -1.40 0.00
N PHE A 123 0.47 -0.45 -0.92
CA PHE A 123 -0.49 0.61 -1.24
C PHE A 123 -0.75 0.76 -2.74
N LEU A 124 0.07 0.15 -3.62
CA LEU A 124 -0.17 0.07 -5.05
C LEU A 124 -0.50 -1.37 -5.49
N SER A 125 -1.54 -1.49 -6.30
CA SER A 125 -1.96 -2.74 -6.96
C SER A 125 -1.96 -2.57 -8.47
N PRO A 126 -1.61 -3.59 -9.28
CA PRO A 126 -1.69 -3.49 -10.74
C PRO A 126 -3.11 -3.24 -11.25
N ARG A 127 -3.21 -2.58 -12.42
CA ARG A 127 -4.48 -2.17 -13.07
C ARG A 127 -5.48 -1.51 -12.12
N THR A 128 -4.98 -0.65 -11.23
CA THR A 128 -5.81 0.02 -10.23
C THR A 128 -5.72 1.52 -10.43
N GLU A 129 -6.90 2.15 -10.44
CA GLU A 129 -7.03 3.61 -10.52
C GLU A 129 -6.77 4.24 -9.15
N TYR A 130 -5.97 5.29 -9.14
CA TYR A 130 -5.60 6.05 -7.96
C TYR A 130 -5.79 7.55 -8.20
N THR A 131 -6.02 8.27 -7.11
CA THR A 131 -5.88 9.72 -7.04
C THR A 131 -4.71 10.08 -6.15
N VAL A 132 -4.00 11.15 -6.50
CA VAL A 132 -2.87 11.68 -5.73
C VAL A 132 -2.94 13.19 -5.59
N ALA A 133 -2.66 13.68 -4.39
CA ALA A 133 -2.42 15.09 -4.10
C ALA A 133 -1.16 15.23 -3.24
N VAL A 134 -0.49 16.38 -3.32
CA VAL A 134 0.78 16.64 -2.64
C VAL A 134 0.72 17.94 -1.87
N GLN A 135 1.40 17.99 -0.73
CA GLN A 135 1.59 19.18 0.10
C GLN A 135 3.07 19.28 0.48
N THR A 136 3.62 20.49 0.50
CA THR A 136 4.99 20.71 1.01
C THR A 136 4.95 20.92 2.51
N ALA A 137 6.02 20.50 3.19
CA ALA A 137 6.11 20.61 4.63
C ALA A 137 7.51 21.02 5.12
N SER A 138 7.54 21.87 6.14
CA SER A 138 8.75 22.29 6.84
C SER A 138 8.69 21.83 8.29
N LYS A 139 9.59 20.92 8.64
CA LYS A 139 9.71 20.36 9.98
C LYS A 139 10.37 21.38 10.89
N GLN A 140 9.67 21.74 11.94
CA GLN A 140 10.10 22.71 12.94
C GLN A 140 11.01 22.05 13.99
N VAL A 141 11.64 22.88 14.83
CA VAL A 141 12.59 22.44 15.87
C VAL A 141 11.92 21.61 16.97
N ASP A 142 10.64 21.89 17.24
CA ASP A 142 9.79 21.12 18.17
C ASP A 142 9.35 19.75 17.61
N GLY A 143 9.60 19.51 16.32
CA GLY A 143 9.27 18.28 15.62
C GLY A 143 7.96 18.32 14.82
N ASP A 144 7.15 19.38 14.98
CA ASP A 144 5.91 19.57 14.23
C ASP A 144 6.16 20.03 12.79
N TYR A 145 5.11 20.01 11.98
CA TYR A 145 5.17 20.43 10.59
C TYR A 145 4.31 21.66 10.35
N VAL A 146 4.92 22.67 9.71
CA VAL A 146 4.18 23.68 8.96
C VAL A 146 3.97 23.13 7.55
N VAL A 147 2.77 23.24 7.02
CA VAL A 147 2.39 22.66 5.72
C VAL A 147 1.79 23.72 4.80
N SER A 148 1.96 23.56 3.48
CA SER A 148 1.27 24.38 2.46
C SER A 148 -0.22 24.01 2.36
N GLU A 149 -0.98 24.57 1.42
CA GLU A 149 -2.23 23.93 0.96
C GLU A 149 -1.94 22.67 0.11
N TRP A 150 -2.96 21.83 -0.11
CA TRP A 150 -2.88 20.68 -1.02
C TRP A 150 -2.87 21.13 -2.48
N SER A 151 -2.14 20.40 -3.33
CA SER A 151 -2.17 20.56 -4.78
C SER A 151 -3.50 20.19 -5.41
N GLU A 152 -3.61 20.39 -6.73
CA GLU A 152 -4.63 19.70 -7.53
C GLU A 152 -4.55 18.18 -7.35
N ILE A 153 -5.70 17.53 -7.47
CA ILE A 153 -5.81 16.06 -7.46
C ILE A 153 -5.54 15.55 -8.87
N ILE A 154 -4.55 14.67 -9.01
CA ILE A 154 -4.25 13.98 -10.27
C ILE A 154 -4.73 12.54 -10.20
N GLU A 155 -5.36 12.07 -11.27
CA GLU A 155 -5.73 10.66 -11.43
C GLU A 155 -4.68 9.93 -12.28
N PHE A 156 -4.39 8.68 -11.93
CA PHE A 156 -3.57 7.79 -12.74
C PHE A 156 -3.97 6.34 -12.53
N CYS A 157 -3.53 5.46 -13.44
CA CYS A 157 -3.77 4.02 -13.34
C CYS A 157 -2.43 3.29 -13.38
N THR A 158 -2.23 2.35 -12.47
CA THR A 158 -1.05 1.49 -12.44
C THR A 158 -1.04 0.51 -13.61
N ALA A 159 0.16 0.11 -14.03
CA ALA A 159 0.33 -0.80 -15.15
C ALA A 159 0.00 -2.26 -14.80
N ASP A 160 0.07 -3.11 -15.81
CA ASP A 160 0.08 -4.56 -15.66
C ASP A 160 1.27 -5.08 -14.86
N TYR A 161 1.13 -6.31 -14.36
CA TYR A 161 2.30 -7.07 -13.91
C TYR A 161 3.33 -7.17 -15.04
N SER A 162 4.56 -6.78 -14.73
CA SER A 162 5.69 -7.08 -15.60
C SER A 162 6.01 -8.57 -15.57
N LYS A 163 6.77 -9.04 -16.58
CA LYS A 163 7.24 -10.43 -16.63
C LYS A 163 7.99 -10.84 -15.36
N VAL A 164 8.82 -9.95 -14.81
CA VAL A 164 9.56 -10.20 -13.56
C VAL A 164 8.61 -10.45 -12.39
N HIS A 165 7.57 -9.63 -12.25
CA HIS A 165 6.59 -9.82 -11.18
C HIS A 165 5.77 -11.11 -11.35
N LEU A 166 5.41 -11.47 -12.59
CA LEU A 166 4.73 -12.73 -12.87
C LEU A 166 5.62 -13.94 -12.52
N THR A 167 6.91 -13.89 -12.85
CA THR A 167 7.87 -14.95 -12.48
C THR A 167 7.97 -15.09 -10.97
N GLN A 168 8.07 -14.00 -10.22
CA GLN A 168 8.10 -14.04 -8.75
C GLN A 168 6.80 -14.62 -8.15
N LEU A 169 5.64 -14.31 -8.73
CA LEU A 169 4.38 -14.89 -8.31
C LEU A 169 4.33 -16.40 -8.59
N LEU A 170 4.86 -16.83 -9.74
CA LEU A 170 4.96 -18.25 -10.09
C LEU A 170 5.87 -18.99 -9.11
N GLU A 171 7.08 -18.49 -8.85
CA GLU A 171 8.02 -19.09 -7.90
C GLU A 171 7.39 -19.25 -6.51
N LYS A 172 6.68 -18.23 -6.02
CA LYS A 172 5.94 -18.31 -4.75
C LYS A 172 4.83 -19.36 -4.78
N ALA A 173 4.12 -19.48 -5.90
CA ALA A 173 3.07 -20.47 -6.06
C ALA A 173 3.63 -21.90 -6.10
N GLU A 174 4.79 -22.11 -6.73
CA GLU A 174 5.47 -23.39 -6.81
C GLU A 174 5.93 -23.88 -5.42
N VAL A 175 6.42 -22.98 -4.56
CA VAL A 175 6.82 -23.32 -3.18
C VAL A 175 5.67 -23.91 -2.36
N ILE A 176 4.42 -23.50 -2.63
CA ILE A 176 3.23 -24.00 -1.93
C ILE A 176 2.49 -25.07 -2.72
N ALA A 177 2.89 -25.34 -3.98
CA ALA A 177 2.22 -26.30 -4.82
C ALA A 177 2.28 -27.71 -4.21
N GLY A 178 1.19 -28.46 -4.34
CA GLY A 178 1.06 -29.79 -3.75
C GLY A 178 0.80 -29.82 -2.23
N ARG A 179 0.91 -28.68 -1.53
CA ARG A 179 0.52 -28.59 -0.13
C ARG A 179 -1.00 -28.73 -0.01
N MET A 180 -1.45 -29.83 0.60
CA MET A 180 -2.87 -29.98 0.95
C MET A 180 -3.19 -29.17 2.20
N LEU A 181 -4.18 -28.30 2.10
CA LEU A 181 -4.73 -27.57 3.23
C LEU A 181 -6.09 -28.17 3.60
N LYS A 182 -6.32 -28.37 4.91
CA LYS A 182 -7.64 -28.77 5.40
C LYS A 182 -8.59 -27.60 5.24
N PHE A 183 -9.57 -27.73 4.35
CA PHE A 183 -10.66 -26.77 4.24
C PHE A 183 -11.79 -27.18 5.21
N SER A 184 -12.11 -26.32 6.16
CA SER A 184 -13.23 -26.49 7.09
C SER A 184 -14.38 -25.53 6.81
N VAL A 185 -14.13 -24.51 5.98
CA VAL A 185 -15.07 -23.42 5.70
C VAL A 185 -14.99 -23.08 4.22
N PHE A 186 -16.12 -23.19 3.53
CA PHE A 186 -16.32 -22.67 2.18
C PHE A 186 -17.44 -21.65 2.22
N TYR A 187 -17.28 -20.54 1.53
CA TYR A 187 -18.38 -19.62 1.30
C TYR A 187 -18.34 -19.00 -0.10
N ARG A 188 -19.51 -18.48 -0.47
CA ARG A 188 -19.85 -18.03 -1.82
C ARG A 188 -18.99 -16.84 -2.25
N ASN A 189 -18.56 -16.89 -3.52
CA ASN A 189 -17.84 -15.82 -4.20
C ASN A 189 -18.64 -15.28 -5.41
N GLN A 190 -19.97 -15.30 -5.33
CA GLN A 190 -20.87 -14.89 -6.41
C GLN A 190 -22.07 -14.13 -5.83
N HIS A 191 -22.73 -13.33 -6.67
CA HIS A 191 -23.91 -12.54 -6.27
C HIS A 191 -25.14 -13.42 -6.02
N LYS A 192 -26.14 -12.89 -5.30
CA LYS A 192 -27.36 -13.63 -4.93
C LYS A 192 -28.11 -14.13 -6.16
N GLU A 193 -28.18 -13.30 -7.19
CA GLU A 193 -28.88 -13.53 -8.45
C GLU A 193 -28.37 -14.79 -9.15
N TYR A 194 -27.05 -15.00 -9.15
CA TYR A 194 -26.44 -16.22 -9.68
C TYR A 194 -26.96 -17.47 -8.96
N PHE A 195 -27.03 -17.45 -7.63
CA PHE A 195 -27.49 -18.62 -6.88
C PHE A 195 -28.98 -18.89 -7.00
N ASP A 196 -29.79 -17.85 -7.16
CA ASP A 196 -31.22 -18.00 -7.41
C ASP A 196 -31.45 -18.62 -8.79
N TYR A 197 -30.73 -18.13 -9.81
CA TYR A 197 -30.74 -18.71 -11.15
C TYR A 197 -30.36 -20.20 -11.14
N ILE A 198 -29.25 -20.56 -10.49
CA ILE A 198 -28.77 -21.95 -10.37
C ILE A 198 -29.80 -22.86 -9.66
N ARG A 199 -30.53 -22.33 -8.67
CA ARG A 199 -31.55 -23.09 -7.97
C ARG A 199 -32.76 -23.38 -8.86
N GLU A 200 -33.20 -22.37 -9.59
CA GLU A 200 -34.40 -22.44 -10.43
C GLU A 200 -34.15 -23.24 -11.71
N HIS A 201 -32.98 -23.10 -12.32
CA HIS A 201 -32.71 -23.63 -13.66
C HIS A 201 -31.75 -24.83 -13.69
N HIS A 202 -30.95 -25.03 -12.64
CA HIS A 202 -29.87 -26.02 -12.63
C HIS A 202 -29.89 -26.96 -11.43
N GLY A 203 -31.03 -27.09 -10.72
CA GLY A 203 -31.19 -28.07 -9.65
C GLY A 203 -30.18 -27.94 -8.51
N ASN A 204 -29.69 -26.73 -8.23
CA ASN A 204 -28.60 -26.42 -7.29
C ASN A 204 -27.18 -26.82 -7.73
N ALA A 205 -26.98 -27.31 -8.95
CA ALA A 205 -25.65 -27.58 -9.49
C ALA A 205 -25.01 -26.28 -10.00
N MET A 206 -23.99 -25.78 -9.27
CA MET A 206 -23.23 -24.61 -9.71
C MET A 206 -22.56 -24.88 -11.06
N GLN A 207 -22.68 -23.91 -11.96
CA GLN A 207 -22.04 -23.97 -13.27
C GLN A 207 -20.66 -23.30 -13.21
N PRO A 208 -19.68 -23.78 -14.00
CA PRO A 208 -18.45 -23.04 -14.22
C PRO A 208 -18.75 -21.63 -14.73
N SER A 209 -17.95 -20.66 -14.31
CA SER A 209 -17.97 -19.32 -14.86
C SER A 209 -16.55 -18.84 -15.14
N VAL A 210 -16.42 -17.85 -16.02
CA VAL A 210 -15.13 -17.18 -16.23
C VAL A 210 -14.83 -16.33 -15.00
N LYS A 211 -13.59 -16.37 -14.52
CA LYS A 211 -13.12 -15.58 -13.39
C LYS A 211 -13.37 -14.10 -13.66
N ASP A 212 -14.23 -13.50 -12.85
CA ASP A 212 -14.53 -12.07 -12.89
C ASP A 212 -13.35 -11.21 -12.40
N ASN A 213 -13.50 -9.89 -12.42
CA ASN A 213 -12.50 -8.95 -11.90
C ASN A 213 -12.55 -8.79 -10.37
N SER A 214 -13.16 -9.73 -9.64
CA SER A 214 -13.13 -9.72 -8.17
C SER A 214 -11.74 -10.03 -7.62
N GLY A 215 -11.43 -9.46 -6.45
CA GLY A 215 -10.11 -9.55 -5.85
C GLY A 215 -9.15 -8.52 -6.45
N SER A 216 -7.96 -8.96 -6.87
CA SER A 216 -6.97 -8.06 -7.50
C SER A 216 -7.37 -7.73 -8.94
N HIS A 217 -7.56 -6.45 -9.26
CA HIS A 217 -7.91 -5.98 -10.61
C HIS A 217 -6.88 -6.40 -11.67
N GLY A 218 -5.60 -6.42 -11.31
CA GLY A 218 -4.51 -6.85 -12.17
C GLY A 218 -4.29 -8.36 -12.26
N SER A 219 -5.18 -9.18 -11.70
CA SER A 219 -4.98 -10.63 -11.65
C SER A 219 -4.91 -11.24 -13.06
N PRO A 220 -3.83 -11.96 -13.41
CA PRO A 220 -3.61 -12.47 -14.76
C PRO A 220 -4.59 -13.58 -15.17
N ILE A 221 -5.32 -14.15 -14.19
CA ILE A 221 -6.32 -15.23 -14.40
C ILE A 221 -7.74 -14.69 -14.65
N SER A 222 -8.00 -13.43 -14.33
CA SER A 222 -9.31 -12.81 -14.60
C SER A 222 -9.58 -12.80 -16.10
N GLY A 223 -10.78 -13.20 -16.51
CA GLY A 223 -11.18 -13.32 -17.92
C GLY A 223 -10.58 -14.53 -18.65
N LYS A 224 -9.72 -15.33 -18.01
CA LYS A 224 -9.03 -16.47 -18.67
C LYS A 224 -9.31 -17.81 -18.01
N LEU A 225 -9.40 -17.84 -16.69
CA LEU A 225 -9.67 -19.06 -15.95
C LEU A 225 -11.18 -19.30 -15.89
N GLU A 226 -11.62 -20.49 -16.24
CA GLU A 226 -13.01 -20.93 -16.11
C GLU A 226 -13.10 -22.03 -15.05
N GLY A 227 -14.08 -21.93 -14.17
CA GLY A 227 -14.29 -22.92 -13.12
C GLY A 227 -15.30 -22.49 -12.08
N ILE A 228 -15.38 -23.26 -11.00
CA ILE A 228 -16.19 -22.93 -9.84
C ILE A 228 -15.26 -22.28 -8.80
N PHE A 229 -15.57 -21.04 -8.41
CA PHE A 229 -14.76 -20.27 -7.48
C PHE A 229 -15.39 -20.22 -6.08
N PHE A 230 -14.54 -20.37 -5.07
CA PHE A 230 -14.92 -20.29 -3.66
C PHE A 230 -13.98 -19.37 -2.90
N SER A 231 -14.50 -18.75 -1.85
CA SER A 231 -13.64 -18.09 -0.87
C SER A 231 -13.48 -18.99 0.35
N CYS A 232 -12.26 -19.01 0.90
CA CYS A 232 -11.87 -19.82 2.05
C CYS A 232 -11.19 -18.99 3.16
N SER A 233 -11.23 -17.65 3.04
CA SER A 233 -10.62 -16.77 4.05
C SER A 233 -11.47 -16.70 5.31
N THR A 234 -10.84 -16.73 6.47
CA THR A 234 -11.52 -16.55 7.76
C THR A 234 -10.89 -15.38 8.51
N GLU A 235 -11.65 -14.75 9.41
CA GLU A 235 -11.12 -13.72 10.30
C GLU A 235 -10.12 -14.37 11.27
N PHE A 236 -8.92 -13.82 11.36
CA PHE A 236 -7.82 -14.37 12.17
C PHE A 236 -8.23 -14.66 13.63
N ASN A 237 -8.99 -13.74 14.24
CA ASN A 237 -9.39 -13.85 15.64
C ASN A 237 -10.51 -14.87 15.89
N THR A 238 -11.37 -15.14 14.91
CA THR A 238 -12.59 -15.94 15.12
C THR A 238 -12.58 -17.27 14.38
N GLY A 239 -11.74 -17.41 13.35
CA GLY A 239 -11.76 -18.55 12.43
C GLY A 239 -13.07 -18.67 11.63
N LYS A 240 -13.94 -17.67 11.67
CA LYS A 240 -15.21 -17.62 10.93
C LYS A 240 -15.06 -16.84 9.63
N PRO A 241 -15.93 -17.06 8.62
CA PRO A 241 -15.95 -16.21 7.43
C PRO A 241 -16.09 -14.73 7.80
N PRO A 242 -15.39 -13.81 7.10
CA PRO A 242 -15.40 -12.38 7.38
C PRO A 242 -16.78 -11.77 7.17
N GLN A 243 -17.31 -11.07 8.16
CA GLN A 243 -18.65 -10.43 8.15
C GLN A 243 -18.89 -9.55 6.91
N ASP A 244 -17.87 -8.85 6.43
CA ASP A 244 -17.86 -7.91 5.31
C ASP A 244 -17.55 -8.57 3.95
N SER A 245 -18.25 -9.64 3.62
CA SER A 245 -18.14 -10.23 2.28
C SER A 245 -18.66 -9.26 1.22
N PRO A 246 -17.90 -9.02 0.12
CA PRO A 246 -18.39 -8.20 -0.99
C PRO A 246 -19.62 -8.80 -1.67
N TYR A 247 -19.83 -10.11 -1.53
CA TYR A 247 -20.98 -10.85 -2.08
C TYR A 247 -22.20 -10.84 -1.13
N GLY A 248 -22.17 -10.00 -0.11
CA GLY A 248 -23.27 -9.81 0.84
C GLY A 248 -23.24 -10.78 2.03
N ARG A 249 -24.26 -10.65 2.88
CA ARG A 249 -24.35 -11.36 4.17
C ARG A 249 -24.68 -12.84 4.05
N TYR A 250 -25.06 -13.31 2.87
CA TYR A 250 -25.57 -14.65 2.68
C TYR A 250 -24.43 -15.65 2.48
N ARG A 251 -24.12 -16.40 3.53
CA ARG A 251 -23.17 -17.52 3.51
C ARG A 251 -23.99 -18.80 3.71
N ARG A 252 -23.97 -19.71 2.73
CA ARG A 252 -24.50 -21.07 2.90
C ARG A 252 -23.33 -22.00 3.11
#